data_AF-A0A1G4TSF4-F1
#
_entry.id   AF-A0A1G4TSF4-F1
#
_cell.length_a   1.000
_cell.length_b   1.000
_cell.length_c   1.000
_cell.angle_alpha   90.00
_cell.angle_beta   90.00
_cell.angle_gamma   90.00
#
_symmetry.space_group_name_H-M   'P 1'
#
loop_
_entity.id
_entity.type
_entity.pdbx_description
1 polymer ?
#
loop_
_entity_poly.entity_id
_entity_poly.type
_entity_poly.pdbx_seq_one_letter_code
_entity_poly.pdbx_strand_id
1 'polypeptide(L)'
;MIKYIRPASDVLYYSIMLLFTIIGIVTFWFLSYLDSVNMLNNGYINKKSIVFGMEKINYPLQTNAGNYILFQYNEDTTQLKFVWLNGKVKFPPIKQFDDYTDTDNIAIIGEYANAKAIPSDYKWIGYFNAPNSYKLQSDIWLVSRHINIDVAKGTKFVFMTPSFDVMPVFNETMNGNNVRIIQSENNGSYNLKSNQFVVLIQYITVFLMSIMLFITVTIWLNKESYFLSILYLSGYSAGAIYIILLRTKILPYIVISMILMILAFISHDISPLWDISWLIYSACLVLFYIFLVMMLGWYFTFVYTVRKGGQKY
;
A
#
# COMPACT_ATOMS: atom_id res chain seq x y z
N MET A 1 33.01 -18.57 29.60
CA MET A 1 31.99 -18.47 28.53
C MET A 1 30.71 -19.13 29.03
N ILE A 2 29.77 -18.36 29.59
CA ILE A 2 28.50 -18.91 30.07
C ILE A 2 27.64 -19.19 28.83
N LYS A 3 27.35 -20.47 28.54
CA LYS A 3 26.35 -20.84 27.54
C LYS A 3 24.99 -20.39 28.06
N TYR A 4 24.51 -19.26 27.55
CA TYR A 4 23.19 -18.74 27.85
C TYR A 4 22.16 -19.65 27.17
N ILE A 5 21.65 -20.63 27.90
CA ILE A 5 20.49 -21.41 27.46
C ILE A 5 19.32 -20.42 27.47
N ARG A 6 18.83 -20.01 26.29
CA ARG A 6 17.67 -19.12 26.19
C ARG A 6 16.49 -19.81 26.88
N PRO A 7 15.87 -19.19 27.89
CA PRO A 7 14.70 -19.77 28.51
C PRO A 7 13.56 -19.88 27.49
N ALA A 8 12.77 -20.95 27.54
CA ALA A 8 11.61 -21.16 26.67
C ALA A 8 10.63 -19.97 26.68
N SER A 9 10.63 -19.18 27.76
CA SER A 9 9.87 -17.94 27.88
C SER A 9 10.26 -16.88 26.84
N ASP A 10 11.53 -16.74 26.47
CA ASP A 10 11.95 -15.74 25.48
C ASP A 10 11.39 -16.06 24.10
N VAL A 11 11.40 -17.35 23.73
CA VAL A 11 10.84 -17.82 22.46
C VAL A 11 9.36 -17.48 22.37
N LEU A 12 8.61 -17.69 23.44
CA LEU A 12 7.19 -17.32 23.50
C LEU A 12 6.98 -15.82 23.27
N TYR A 13 7.78 -14.95 23.90
CA TYR A 13 7.66 -13.50 23.72
C TYR A 13 7.99 -13.05 22.29
N TYR A 14 9.04 -13.61 21.67
CA TYR A 14 9.34 -13.34 20.27
C TYR A 14 8.22 -13.79 19.35
N SER A 15 7.66 -14.99 19.58
CA SER A 15 6.54 -15.50 18.78
C SER A 15 5.30 -14.61 18.88
N ILE A 16 4.97 -14.11 20.08
CA ILE A 16 3.83 -13.21 20.28
C ILE A 16 4.07 -11.86 19.58
N MET A 17 5.25 -11.25 19.73
CA MET A 17 5.57 -9.98 19.06
C MET A 17 5.59 -10.13 17.53
N LEU A 18 6.12 -11.25 17.04
CA LEU A 18 6.10 -11.58 15.63
C LEU A 18 4.67 -11.73 15.11
N LEU A 19 3.80 -12.42 15.86
CA LEU A 19 2.39 -12.56 15.51
C LEU A 19 1.71 -11.19 15.36
N PHE A 20 1.93 -10.26 16.30
CA PHE A 20 1.39 -8.90 16.18
C PHE A 20 1.92 -8.16 14.95
N THR A 21 3.20 -8.37 14.62
CA THR A 21 3.83 -7.79 13.44
C THR A 21 3.20 -8.35 12.15
N ILE A 22 3.01 -9.67 12.06
CA ILE A 22 2.35 -10.34 10.94
C ILE A 22 0.92 -9.84 10.77
N ILE A 23 0.13 -9.78 11.86
CA ILE A 23 -1.25 -9.30 11.81
C ILE A 23 -1.29 -7.86 11.28
N GLY A 24 -0.36 -7.01 11.71
CA GLY A 24 -0.24 -5.64 11.20
C GLY A 24 0.00 -5.60 9.68
N ILE A 25 0.99 -6.37 9.19
CA ILE A 25 1.30 -6.44 7.75
C ILE A 25 0.11 -6.97 6.95
N VAL A 26 -0.51 -8.05 7.40
CA VAL A 26 -1.69 -8.65 6.74
C VAL A 26 -2.85 -7.66 6.71
N THR A 27 -3.03 -6.87 7.76
CA THR A 27 -4.07 -5.83 7.79
C THR A 27 -3.82 -4.75 6.73
N PHE A 28 -2.60 -4.25 6.60
CA PHE A 28 -2.28 -3.25 5.55
C PHE A 28 -2.40 -3.83 4.13
N TRP A 29 -1.95 -5.08 3.94
CA TRP A 29 -2.12 -5.78 2.68
C TRP A 29 -3.62 -5.91 2.34
N PHE A 30 -4.44 -6.31 3.31
CA PHE A 30 -5.88 -6.46 3.15
C PHE A 30 -6.57 -5.12 2.83
N LEU A 31 -6.16 -4.01 3.45
CA LEU A 31 -6.63 -2.66 3.06
C LEU A 31 -6.38 -2.37 1.58
N SER A 32 -5.18 -2.68 1.07
CA SER A 32 -4.82 -2.42 -0.33
C SER A 32 -5.48 -3.40 -1.31
N TYR A 33 -5.74 -4.62 -0.85
CA TYR A 33 -6.56 -5.59 -1.58
C TYR A 33 -8.00 -5.08 -1.73
N LEU A 34 -8.64 -4.63 -0.65
CA LEU A 34 -9.98 -4.03 -0.70
C LEU A 34 -10.01 -2.77 -1.56
N ASP A 35 -8.95 -1.97 -1.53
CA ASP A 35 -8.80 -0.81 -2.42
C ASP A 35 -8.83 -1.24 -3.90
N SER A 36 -8.10 -2.31 -4.24
CA SER A 36 -8.07 -2.88 -5.59
C SER A 36 -9.42 -3.45 -6.02
N VAL A 37 -10.17 -4.10 -5.12
CA VAL A 37 -11.53 -4.59 -5.38
C VAL A 37 -12.49 -3.42 -5.61
N ASN A 38 -12.42 -2.38 -4.77
CA ASN A 38 -13.25 -1.18 -4.94
C ASN A 38 -12.93 -0.45 -6.24
N MET A 39 -11.65 -0.36 -6.59
CA MET A 39 -11.20 0.20 -7.85
C MET A 39 -11.85 -0.55 -9.03
N LEU A 40 -11.78 -1.89 -9.05
CA LEU A 40 -12.44 -2.72 -10.08
C LEU A 40 -13.94 -2.44 -10.18
N ASN A 41 -14.65 -2.41 -9.05
CA ASN A 41 -16.09 -2.14 -9.00
C ASN A 41 -16.46 -0.71 -9.46
N ASN A 42 -15.51 0.23 -9.40
CA ASN A 42 -15.70 1.62 -9.81
C ASN A 42 -15.25 1.91 -11.25
N GLY A 43 -15.18 0.90 -12.13
CA GLY A 43 -14.72 1.11 -13.50
C GLY A 43 -13.20 1.17 -13.61
N TYR A 44 -12.50 0.47 -12.70
CA TYR A 44 -11.05 0.55 -12.49
C TYR A 44 -10.55 1.94 -12.03
N ILE A 45 -11.41 2.76 -11.41
CA ILE A 45 -11.05 4.10 -10.95
C ILE A 45 -10.65 4.10 -9.48
N ASN A 46 -9.39 4.47 -9.18
CA ASN A 46 -8.86 4.55 -7.82
C ASN A 46 -9.43 5.74 -7.04
N LYS A 47 -9.53 5.61 -5.71
CA LYS A 47 -9.97 6.71 -4.83
C LYS A 47 -9.10 7.97 -4.89
N LYS A 48 -7.80 7.83 -5.22
CA LYS A 48 -6.85 8.94 -5.34
C LYS A 48 -6.83 9.57 -6.74
N SER A 49 -7.70 9.11 -7.65
CA SER A 49 -7.76 9.63 -9.01
C SER A 49 -8.09 11.12 -9.06
N ILE A 50 -7.55 11.81 -10.06
CA ILE A 50 -7.88 13.20 -10.35
C ILE A 50 -8.84 13.20 -11.54
N VAL A 51 -10.06 13.64 -11.30
CA VAL A 51 -11.05 13.90 -12.35
C VAL A 51 -10.93 15.37 -12.75
N PHE A 52 -10.80 15.65 -14.04
CA PHE A 52 -10.65 17.02 -14.52
C PHE A 52 -11.27 17.22 -15.90
N GLY A 53 -11.57 18.49 -16.17
CA GLY A 53 -11.97 18.97 -17.50
C GLY A 53 -10.83 19.73 -18.16
N MET A 54 -10.67 19.54 -19.46
CA MET A 54 -9.73 20.29 -20.28
C MET A 54 -10.36 20.59 -21.65
N GLU A 55 -10.48 21.87 -21.99
CA GLU A 55 -11.11 22.33 -23.24
C GLU A 55 -10.08 22.54 -24.36
N LYS A 56 -8.81 22.79 -24.00
CA LYS A 56 -7.73 23.02 -24.94
C LYS A 56 -6.38 22.59 -24.35
N ILE A 57 -5.53 22.05 -25.22
CA ILE A 57 -4.13 21.76 -24.92
C ILE A 57 -3.30 22.95 -25.41
N ASN A 58 -2.73 23.71 -24.48
CA ASN A 58 -1.87 24.86 -24.76
C ASN A 58 -0.39 24.48 -24.81
N TYR A 59 0.02 23.49 -24.02
CA TYR A 59 1.39 22.98 -23.96
C TYR A 59 1.39 21.48 -24.24
N PRO A 60 2.41 20.93 -24.92
CA PRO A 60 2.51 19.49 -25.12
C PRO A 60 2.56 18.78 -23.77
N LEU A 61 1.75 17.74 -23.62
CA LEU A 61 1.72 16.94 -22.39
C LEU A 61 3.03 16.16 -22.23
N GLN A 62 3.54 16.09 -21.01
CA GLN A 62 4.75 15.32 -20.72
C GLN A 62 4.38 13.86 -20.48
N THR A 63 4.51 13.05 -21.52
CA THR A 63 4.09 11.65 -21.51
C THR A 63 4.99 10.73 -20.70
N ASN A 64 6.18 11.19 -20.30
CA ASN A 64 7.17 10.39 -19.58
C ASN A 64 7.16 10.63 -18.06
N ALA A 65 6.18 11.40 -17.55
CA ALA A 65 6.05 11.77 -16.16
C ALA A 65 5.51 10.61 -15.30
N GLY A 66 6.35 9.59 -15.06
CA GLY A 66 6.04 8.46 -14.17
C GLY A 66 4.95 7.51 -14.69
N ASN A 67 4.60 6.49 -13.90
CA ASN A 67 3.61 5.48 -14.29
C ASN A 67 2.18 6.03 -14.13
N TYR A 68 1.32 5.96 -15.14
CA TYR A 68 -0.08 6.40 -15.02
C TYR A 68 -1.03 5.76 -16.03
N ILE A 69 -2.34 5.85 -15.72
CA ILE A 69 -3.45 5.66 -16.65
C ILE A 69 -4.18 6.99 -16.77
N LEU A 70 -4.46 7.40 -18.01
CA LEU A 70 -5.32 8.51 -18.32
C LEU A 70 -6.50 8.00 -19.14
N PHE A 71 -7.71 8.26 -18.66
CA PHE A 71 -8.95 8.08 -19.42
C PHE A 71 -9.38 9.41 -20.00
N GLN A 72 -9.91 9.39 -21.21
CA GLN A 72 -10.70 10.46 -21.81
C GLN A 72 -12.03 9.91 -22.29
N TYR A 73 -13.09 10.67 -22.06
CA TYR A 73 -14.42 10.35 -22.57
C TYR A 73 -15.24 11.62 -22.80
N ASN A 74 -16.30 11.47 -23.59
CA ASN A 74 -17.33 12.49 -23.75
C ASN A 74 -18.45 12.27 -22.71
N GLU A 75 -19.04 13.34 -22.19
CA GLU A 75 -20.19 13.27 -21.26
C GLU A 75 -21.40 12.59 -21.90
N ASP A 76 -21.60 12.77 -23.21
CA ASP A 76 -22.70 12.14 -23.95
C ASP A 76 -22.49 10.63 -24.14
N THR A 77 -21.24 10.16 -24.14
CA THR A 77 -20.87 8.76 -24.40
C THR A 77 -19.85 8.25 -23.39
N THR A 78 -20.24 8.22 -22.11
CA THR A 78 -19.35 7.86 -20.99
C THR A 78 -18.81 6.42 -21.02
N GLN A 79 -19.46 5.53 -21.78
CA GLN A 79 -19.06 4.12 -21.93
C GLN A 79 -17.83 3.93 -22.82
N LEU A 80 -17.64 4.81 -23.82
CA LEU A 80 -16.49 4.74 -24.73
C LEU A 80 -15.35 5.59 -24.17
N LYS A 81 -14.25 4.94 -23.81
CA LYS A 81 -13.10 5.58 -23.16
C LYS A 81 -11.86 5.41 -24.00
N PHE A 82 -11.19 6.52 -24.32
CA PHE A 82 -9.83 6.50 -24.81
C PHE A 82 -8.89 6.36 -23.61
N VAL A 83 -8.01 5.37 -23.66
CA VAL A 83 -7.13 5.01 -22.55
C VAL A 83 -5.69 5.14 -22.99
N TRP A 84 -4.91 5.89 -22.21
CA TRP A 84 -3.48 6.01 -22.40
C TRP A 84 -2.74 5.56 -21.16
N LEU A 85 -1.62 4.90 -21.40
CA LEU A 85 -0.83 4.25 -20.37
C LEU A 85 0.60 4.71 -20.51
N ASN A 86 1.25 5.01 -19.39
CA ASN A 86 2.68 5.21 -19.35
C ASN A 86 3.31 4.32 -18.29
N GLY A 87 4.45 3.73 -18.64
CA GLY A 87 5.26 2.90 -17.75
C GLY A 87 4.59 1.61 -17.29
N LYS A 88 4.99 1.12 -16.10
CA LYS A 88 4.51 -0.16 -15.56
C LYS A 88 3.21 0.04 -14.77
N VAL A 89 2.07 -0.13 -15.43
CA VAL A 89 0.76 -0.07 -14.79
C VAL A 89 -0.01 -1.37 -15.02
N LYS A 90 -0.67 -1.85 -13.98
CA LYS A 90 -1.50 -3.05 -14.05
C LYS A 90 -2.82 -2.73 -14.78
N PHE A 91 -3.25 -3.61 -15.68
CA PHE A 91 -4.59 -3.57 -16.25
C PHE A 91 -5.63 -4.21 -15.32
N PRO A 92 -6.93 -3.92 -15.47
CA PRO A 92 -7.95 -4.82 -14.95
C PRO A 92 -7.72 -6.24 -15.51
N PRO A 93 -8.14 -7.30 -14.79
CA PRO A 93 -8.07 -8.66 -15.34
C PRO A 93 -8.82 -8.76 -16.67
N ILE A 94 -8.24 -9.42 -17.66
CA ILE A 94 -8.80 -9.56 -19.02
C ILE A 94 -8.93 -11.05 -19.33
N LYS A 95 -10.09 -11.46 -19.86
CA LYS A 95 -10.28 -12.76 -20.50
C LYS A 95 -9.95 -12.59 -21.98
N GLN A 96 -8.70 -12.84 -22.30
CA GLN A 96 -8.16 -12.70 -23.65
C GLN A 96 -8.56 -13.89 -24.52
N PHE A 97 -8.94 -13.62 -25.77
CA PHE A 97 -9.20 -14.66 -26.77
C PHE A 97 -8.39 -14.47 -28.05
N ASP A 98 -7.73 -13.32 -28.21
CA ASP A 98 -6.85 -13.02 -29.34
C ASP A 98 -5.55 -12.40 -28.84
N ASP A 99 -4.43 -12.80 -29.40
CA ASP A 99 -3.11 -12.25 -29.07
C ASP A 99 -2.96 -10.86 -29.69
N TYR A 100 -2.19 -9.99 -29.05
CA TYR A 100 -1.86 -8.68 -29.61
C TYR A 100 -0.37 -8.42 -29.47
N THR A 101 0.14 -7.59 -30.35
CA THR A 101 1.50 -7.08 -30.27
C THR A 101 1.47 -5.71 -29.59
N ASP A 102 2.57 -5.33 -28.95
CA ASP A 102 2.73 -4.00 -28.34
C ASP A 102 2.59 -2.84 -29.35
N THR A 103 2.51 -3.16 -30.65
CA THR A 103 2.33 -2.18 -31.72
C THR A 103 0.87 -1.92 -32.09
N ASP A 104 -0.06 -2.76 -31.64
CA ASP A 104 -1.47 -2.70 -32.04
C ASP A 104 -2.27 -1.68 -31.20
N ASN A 105 -3.25 -1.02 -31.81
CA ASN A 105 -4.32 -0.35 -31.07
C ASN A 105 -5.32 -1.41 -30.64
N ILE A 106 -5.57 -1.52 -29.33
CA ILE A 106 -6.38 -2.61 -28.77
C ILE A 106 -7.67 -2.07 -28.16
N ALA A 107 -8.74 -2.83 -28.33
CA ALA A 107 -10.03 -2.62 -27.67
C ALA A 107 -10.28 -3.74 -26.65
N ILE A 108 -10.68 -3.35 -25.45
CA ILE A 108 -11.15 -4.26 -24.39
C ILE A 108 -12.56 -3.84 -24.04
N ILE A 109 -13.52 -4.78 -24.04
CA ILE A 109 -14.94 -4.46 -23.83
C ILE A 109 -15.54 -5.20 -22.66
N GLY A 110 -16.57 -4.64 -22.05
CA GLY A 110 -17.45 -5.35 -21.14
C GLY A 110 -18.40 -6.30 -21.86
N GLU A 111 -18.90 -7.33 -21.18
CA GLU A 111 -19.80 -8.32 -21.78
C GLU A 111 -21.15 -7.74 -22.25
N TYR A 112 -21.57 -6.60 -21.67
CA TYR A 112 -22.81 -5.90 -22.03
C TYR A 112 -22.58 -4.68 -22.93
N ALA A 113 -21.34 -4.41 -23.34
CA ALA A 113 -21.01 -3.27 -24.19
C ALA A 113 -21.36 -3.55 -25.66
N ASN A 114 -21.75 -2.50 -26.40
CA ASN A 114 -22.06 -2.62 -27.82
C ASN A 114 -20.76 -2.67 -28.65
N ALA A 115 -20.34 -3.86 -29.06
CA ALA A 115 -19.13 -4.08 -29.87
C ALA A 115 -19.13 -3.30 -31.21
N LYS A 116 -20.29 -2.88 -31.73
CA LYS A 116 -20.37 -2.06 -32.96
C LYS A 116 -19.80 -0.65 -32.79
N ALA A 117 -19.62 -0.18 -31.55
CA ALA A 117 -19.04 1.14 -31.26
C ALA A 117 -17.50 1.14 -31.35
N ILE A 118 -16.86 -0.01 -31.56
CA ILE A 118 -15.40 -0.11 -31.70
C ILE A 118 -15.00 0.42 -33.09
N PRO A 119 -14.11 1.41 -33.17
CA PRO A 119 -13.59 1.88 -34.46
C PRO A 119 -12.78 0.79 -35.19
N SER A 120 -12.81 0.80 -36.52
CA SER A 120 -12.18 -0.25 -37.35
C SER A 120 -10.65 -0.35 -37.21
N ASP A 121 -10.00 0.70 -36.72
CA ASP A 121 -8.56 0.76 -36.47
C ASP A 121 -8.13 0.14 -35.13
N TYR A 122 -9.09 -0.38 -34.34
CA TYR A 122 -8.81 -1.08 -33.08
C TYR A 122 -9.07 -2.57 -33.20
N LYS A 123 -8.09 -3.37 -32.74
CA LYS A 123 -8.21 -4.82 -32.63
C LYS A 123 -8.89 -5.16 -31.31
N TRP A 124 -10.01 -5.86 -31.35
CA TRP A 124 -10.68 -6.34 -30.15
C TRP A 124 -10.01 -7.62 -29.62
N ILE A 125 -9.43 -7.55 -28.42
CA ILE A 125 -8.55 -8.61 -27.88
C ILE A 125 -9.20 -9.48 -26.80
N GLY A 126 -10.30 -9.03 -26.19
CA GLY A 126 -10.83 -9.67 -25.00
C GLY A 126 -11.95 -8.92 -24.29
N TYR A 127 -12.40 -9.53 -23.20
CA TYR A 127 -13.38 -8.95 -22.28
C TYR A 127 -12.77 -8.67 -20.91
N PHE A 128 -13.34 -7.71 -20.17
CA PHE A 128 -12.97 -7.54 -18.76
C PHE A 128 -13.39 -8.76 -17.93
N ASN A 129 -12.42 -9.41 -17.28
CA ASN A 129 -12.65 -10.47 -16.30
C ASN A 129 -12.96 -9.87 -14.92
N ALA A 130 -14.07 -9.13 -14.85
CA ALA A 130 -14.56 -8.48 -13.64
C ALA A 130 -16.09 -8.59 -13.57
N PRO A 131 -16.65 -9.79 -13.34
CA PRO A 131 -18.09 -10.04 -13.46
C PRO A 131 -18.92 -9.20 -12.48
N ASN A 132 -18.33 -8.81 -11.35
CA ASN A 132 -19.02 -8.02 -10.31
C ASN A 132 -19.00 -6.50 -10.58
N SER A 133 -18.27 -6.04 -11.60
CA SER A 133 -18.16 -4.61 -11.91
C SER A 133 -19.14 -4.20 -12.99
N TYR A 134 -20.31 -3.68 -12.60
CA TYR A 134 -21.31 -3.14 -13.53
C TYR A 134 -20.72 -2.11 -14.52
N LYS A 135 -19.81 -1.25 -14.05
CA LYS A 135 -19.17 -0.23 -14.90
C LYS A 135 -18.26 -0.87 -15.94
N LEU A 136 -17.32 -1.73 -15.54
CA LEU A 136 -16.45 -2.39 -16.51
C LEU A 136 -17.22 -3.29 -17.48
N GLN A 137 -18.31 -3.92 -17.03
CA GLN A 137 -19.13 -4.76 -17.89
C GLN A 137 -19.91 -3.99 -18.96
N SER A 138 -19.99 -2.65 -18.88
CA SER A 138 -20.64 -1.79 -19.88
C SER A 138 -19.67 -0.84 -20.60
N ASP A 139 -18.41 -0.80 -20.18
CA ASP A 139 -17.38 0.07 -20.76
C ASP A 139 -16.70 -0.55 -22.00
N ILE A 140 -16.22 0.33 -22.88
CA ILE A 140 -15.30 0.02 -23.99
C ILE A 140 -14.04 0.84 -23.78
N TRP A 141 -12.91 0.18 -23.63
CA TRP A 141 -11.61 0.83 -23.53
C TRP A 141 -10.87 0.71 -24.85
N LEU A 142 -10.60 1.86 -25.46
CA LEU A 142 -9.77 2.01 -26.63
C LEU A 142 -8.36 2.40 -26.19
N VAL A 143 -7.47 1.42 -26.09
CA VAL A 143 -6.09 1.63 -25.66
C VAL A 143 -5.24 1.87 -26.90
N SER A 144 -4.76 3.10 -27.06
CA SER A 144 -3.87 3.43 -28.17
C SER A 144 -2.41 3.36 -27.74
N ARG A 145 -1.56 2.88 -28.63
CA ARG A 145 -0.11 2.83 -28.43
C ARG A 145 0.50 4.22 -28.27
N HIS A 146 0.04 5.17 -29.08
CA HIS A 146 0.59 6.52 -29.10
C HIS A 146 -0.34 7.46 -28.33
N ILE A 147 0.23 8.21 -27.40
CA ILE A 147 -0.51 9.22 -26.64
C ILE A 147 -0.81 10.37 -27.59
N ASN A 148 -2.01 10.31 -28.17
CA ASN A 148 -2.57 11.36 -29.02
C ASN A 148 -3.88 11.83 -28.41
N ILE A 149 -3.75 12.75 -27.45
CA ILE A 149 -4.87 13.30 -26.70
C ILE A 149 -5.49 14.41 -27.54
N ASP A 150 -6.75 14.24 -27.88
CA ASP A 150 -7.51 15.17 -28.71
C ASP A 150 -8.80 15.56 -27.99
N VAL A 151 -8.89 16.80 -27.52
CA VAL A 151 -10.06 17.33 -26.80
C VAL A 151 -11.36 17.25 -27.60
N ALA A 152 -11.30 17.14 -28.94
CA ALA A 152 -12.48 16.92 -29.78
C ALA A 152 -13.14 15.55 -29.53
N LYS A 153 -12.38 14.57 -29.03
CA LYS A 153 -12.87 13.23 -28.68
C LYS A 153 -13.46 13.16 -27.27
N GLY A 154 -13.34 14.22 -26.48
CA GLY A 154 -13.87 14.31 -25.13
C GLY A 154 -13.11 15.33 -24.29
N THR A 155 -13.83 16.09 -23.47
CA THR A 155 -13.24 17.14 -22.61
C THR A 155 -13.09 16.69 -21.17
N LYS A 156 -13.49 15.46 -20.83
CA LYS A 156 -13.42 14.89 -19.48
C LYS A 156 -12.37 13.83 -19.38
N PHE A 157 -11.63 13.90 -18.28
CA PHE A 157 -10.46 13.08 -18.05
C PHE A 157 -10.44 12.51 -16.63
N VAL A 158 -9.88 11.31 -16.50
CA VAL A 158 -9.57 10.69 -15.20
C VAL A 158 -8.12 10.25 -15.23
N PHE A 159 -7.31 10.85 -14.36
CA PHE A 159 -5.89 10.55 -14.24
C PHE A 159 -5.61 9.75 -12.96
N MET A 160 -4.82 8.69 -13.08
CA MET A 160 -4.49 7.82 -11.96
C MET A 160 -3.08 7.30 -12.08
N THR A 161 -2.42 7.09 -10.94
CA THR A 161 -1.09 6.49 -10.87
C THR A 161 -1.04 5.48 -9.72
N PRO A 162 -0.22 4.42 -9.83
CA PRO A 162 0.12 3.56 -8.71
C PRO A 162 1.01 4.24 -7.66
N SER A 163 1.44 5.50 -7.89
CA SER A 163 2.17 6.29 -6.90
C SER A 163 1.35 6.54 -5.64
N PHE A 164 2.05 6.72 -4.51
CA PHE A 164 1.44 7.10 -3.25
C PHE A 164 0.67 8.43 -3.35
N ASP A 165 1.28 9.42 -4.03
CA ASP A 165 0.70 10.73 -4.31
C ASP A 165 0.57 10.93 -5.82
N VAL A 166 -0.64 11.31 -6.25
CA VAL A 166 -1.05 11.46 -7.65
C VAL A 166 -0.73 12.86 -8.19
N MET A 167 -0.75 13.88 -7.33
CA MET A 167 -0.65 15.27 -7.75
C MET A 167 0.70 15.64 -8.38
N PRO A 168 1.86 15.17 -7.89
CA PRO A 168 3.15 15.47 -8.53
C PRO A 168 3.22 14.94 -9.96
N VAL A 169 2.83 13.68 -10.15
CA VAL A 169 2.80 13.00 -11.46
C VAL A 169 1.83 13.70 -12.40
N PHE A 170 0.66 14.08 -11.90
CA PHE A 170 -0.35 14.82 -12.65
C PHE A 170 0.16 16.18 -13.12
N ASN A 171 0.73 16.98 -12.22
CA ASN A 171 1.22 18.33 -12.55
C ASN A 171 2.35 18.29 -13.59
N GLU A 172 3.26 17.34 -13.45
CA GLU A 172 4.34 17.11 -14.42
C GLU A 172 3.76 16.71 -15.78
N THR A 173 2.83 15.73 -15.81
CA THR A 173 2.15 15.29 -17.04
C THR A 173 1.41 16.44 -17.73
N MET A 174 0.66 17.25 -16.97
CA MET A 174 -0.14 18.35 -17.50
C MET A 174 0.71 19.52 -17.99
N ASN A 175 1.98 19.65 -17.60
CA ASN A 175 2.93 20.63 -18.13
C ASN A 175 2.39 22.07 -18.17
N GLY A 176 1.69 22.51 -17.12
CA GLY A 176 1.13 23.86 -17.03
C GLY A 176 -0.12 24.12 -17.90
N ASN A 177 -0.74 23.09 -18.48
CA ASN A 177 -2.04 23.23 -19.13
C ASN A 177 -3.12 23.66 -18.12
N ASN A 178 -4.09 24.46 -18.59
CA ASN A 178 -5.21 24.88 -17.77
C ASN A 178 -6.21 23.74 -17.63
N VAL A 179 -6.30 23.18 -16.43
CA VAL A 179 -7.17 22.05 -16.10
C VAL A 179 -8.13 22.46 -15.00
N ARG A 180 -9.42 22.18 -15.20
CA ARG A 180 -10.42 22.37 -14.17
C ARG A 180 -10.58 21.07 -13.41
N ILE A 181 -9.99 20.99 -12.22
CA ILE A 181 -10.20 19.84 -11.33
C ILE A 181 -11.68 19.80 -10.97
N ILE A 182 -12.32 18.68 -11.28
CA ILE A 182 -13.70 18.39 -10.92
C ILE A 182 -13.60 17.63 -9.61
N GLN A 183 -14.13 18.20 -8.53
CA GLN A 183 -14.32 17.43 -7.31
C GLN A 183 -15.32 16.33 -7.65
N SER A 184 -14.83 15.14 -7.94
CA SER A 184 -15.71 13.99 -8.02
C SER A 184 -16.32 13.88 -6.63
N GLU A 185 -17.64 14.05 -6.53
CA GLU A 185 -18.35 13.54 -5.38
C GLU A 185 -18.20 12.02 -5.42
N ASN A 186 -17.07 11.59 -4.86
CA ASN A 186 -16.95 10.43 -4.03
C ASN A 186 -17.21 9.14 -4.87
N ASN A 187 -16.12 8.54 -5.38
CA ASN A 187 -16.16 7.47 -6.39
C ASN A 187 -16.88 6.20 -5.88
N GLY A 188 -18.18 6.08 -6.19
CA GLY A 188 -18.99 4.85 -6.09
C GLY A 188 -18.79 4.05 -4.80
N SER A 189 -18.26 2.82 -4.91
CA SER A 189 -18.14 1.89 -3.79
C SER A 189 -17.29 2.42 -2.62
N TYR A 190 -16.40 3.40 -2.84
CA TYR A 190 -15.63 4.01 -1.75
C TYR A 190 -16.50 4.81 -0.77
N ASN A 191 -17.70 5.24 -1.18
CA ASN A 191 -18.64 5.96 -0.30
C ASN A 191 -19.50 5.04 0.56
N LEU A 192 -19.54 3.75 0.23
CA LEU A 192 -20.39 2.83 0.96
C LEU A 192 -19.95 2.83 2.43
N LYS A 193 -20.89 3.13 3.33
CA LYS A 193 -20.64 3.15 4.78
C LYS A 193 -20.04 1.83 5.26
N SER A 194 -20.39 0.70 4.65
CA SER A 194 -19.79 -0.61 4.91
C SER A 194 -18.28 -0.62 4.65
N ASN A 195 -17.83 -0.10 3.52
CA ASN A 195 -16.41 -0.01 3.16
C ASN A 195 -15.66 0.94 4.08
N GLN A 196 -16.25 2.09 4.40
CA GLN A 196 -15.68 3.04 5.37
C GLN A 196 -15.54 2.40 6.76
N PHE A 197 -16.55 1.64 7.19
CA PHE A 197 -16.54 0.93 8.46
C PHE A 197 -15.48 -0.18 8.51
N VAL A 198 -15.30 -0.92 7.41
CA VAL A 198 -14.25 -1.94 7.29
C VAL A 198 -12.85 -1.31 7.41
N VAL A 199 -12.62 -0.17 6.77
CA VAL A 199 -11.36 0.58 6.90
C VAL A 199 -11.14 1.04 8.35
N LEU A 200 -12.18 1.55 9.01
CA LEU A 200 -12.12 1.96 10.42
C LEU A 200 -11.77 0.78 11.35
N ILE A 201 -12.42 -0.38 11.20
CA ILE A 201 -12.14 -1.59 11.99
C ILE A 201 -10.66 -1.99 11.87
N GLN A 202 -10.10 -1.90 10.67
CA GLN A 202 -8.71 -2.26 10.42
C GLN A 202 -7.74 -1.32 11.11
N TYR A 203 -8.00 -0.01 11.11
CA TYR A 203 -7.20 0.94 11.90
C TYR A 203 -7.30 0.68 13.41
N ILE A 204 -8.50 0.36 13.91
CA ILE A 204 -8.71 -0.03 15.32
C ILE A 204 -7.92 -1.31 15.65
N THR A 205 -7.88 -2.27 14.72
CA THR A 205 -7.12 -3.52 14.90
C THR A 205 -5.63 -3.24 15.02
N VAL A 206 -5.04 -2.44 14.13
CA VAL A 206 -3.62 -2.05 14.22
C VAL A 206 -3.32 -1.31 15.53
N PHE A 207 -4.21 -0.41 15.96
CA PHE A 207 -4.08 0.31 17.22
C PHE A 207 -4.09 -0.63 18.43
N LEU A 208 -5.06 -1.55 18.51
CA LEU A 208 -5.15 -2.53 19.60
C LEU A 208 -3.94 -3.48 19.61
N MET A 209 -3.46 -3.92 18.45
CA MET A 209 -2.26 -4.76 18.34
C MET A 209 -1.01 -4.02 18.84
N SER A 210 -0.91 -2.71 18.58
CA SER A 210 0.18 -1.87 19.09
C SER A 210 0.15 -1.79 20.63
N ILE A 211 -1.03 -1.65 21.24
CA ILE A 211 -1.19 -1.68 22.70
C ILE A 211 -0.80 -3.04 23.27
N MET A 212 -1.25 -4.14 22.65
CA MET A 212 -0.92 -5.48 23.10
C MET A 212 0.57 -5.78 23.01
N LEU A 213 1.24 -5.29 21.97
CA LEU A 213 2.69 -5.36 21.85
C LEU A 213 3.38 -4.58 22.98
N PHE A 214 2.95 -3.34 23.26
CA PHE A 214 3.49 -2.54 24.35
C PHE A 214 3.38 -3.25 25.71
N ILE A 215 2.20 -3.81 26.02
CA ILE A 215 1.96 -4.59 27.25
C ILE A 215 2.88 -5.81 27.30
N THR A 216 2.96 -6.56 26.20
CA THR A 216 3.76 -7.79 26.10
C THR A 216 5.25 -7.51 26.35
N VAL A 217 5.80 -6.47 25.71
CA VAL A 217 7.19 -6.05 25.89
C VAL A 217 7.44 -5.59 27.33
N THR A 218 6.50 -4.86 27.92
CA THR A 218 6.59 -4.41 29.31
C THR A 218 6.61 -5.59 30.29
N ILE A 219 5.76 -6.60 30.08
CA ILE A 219 5.75 -7.82 30.90
C ILE A 219 7.06 -8.60 30.73
N TRP A 220 7.54 -8.73 29.49
CA TRP A 220 8.79 -9.41 29.20
C TRP A 220 9.99 -8.75 29.90
N LEU A 221 10.15 -7.44 29.75
CA LEU A 221 11.25 -6.69 30.39
C LEU A 221 11.15 -6.68 31.92
N ASN A 222 9.93 -6.66 32.48
CA ASN A 222 9.74 -6.81 33.92
C ASN A 222 10.24 -8.17 34.44
N LYS A 223 10.04 -9.27 33.68
CA LYS A 223 10.56 -10.59 34.06
C LYS A 223 12.09 -10.64 34.03
N GLU A 224 12.72 -9.85 33.18
CA GLU A 224 14.18 -9.70 33.10
C GLU A 224 14.77 -8.81 34.20
N SER A 225 13.97 -8.33 35.15
CA SER A 225 14.42 -7.47 36.26
C SER A 225 15.57 -8.07 37.08
N TYR A 226 15.57 -9.38 37.33
CA TYR A 226 16.67 -10.05 38.03
C TYR A 226 17.95 -10.05 37.21
N PHE A 227 17.86 -10.30 35.90
CA PHE A 227 18.99 -10.25 35.00
C PHE A 227 19.62 -8.85 34.96
N LEU A 228 18.81 -7.80 34.81
CA LEU A 228 19.27 -6.41 34.85
C LEU A 228 19.92 -6.05 36.19
N SER A 229 19.33 -6.52 37.30
CA SER A 229 19.86 -6.26 38.65
C SER A 229 21.19 -6.98 38.90
N ILE A 230 21.33 -8.22 38.45
CA ILE A 230 22.58 -8.99 38.57
C ILE A 230 23.70 -8.32 37.79
N LEU A 231 23.45 -7.89 36.55
CA LEU A 231 24.45 -7.17 35.75
C LEU A 231 24.88 -5.87 36.42
N TYR A 232 23.94 -5.12 36.99
CA TYR A 232 24.25 -3.90 37.74
C TYR A 232 25.12 -4.18 38.96
N LEU A 233 24.72 -5.15 39.81
CA LEU A 233 25.50 -5.56 40.99
C LEU A 233 26.88 -6.14 40.62
N SER A 234 27.03 -6.68 39.42
CA SER A 234 28.32 -7.14 38.88
C SER A 234 29.23 -6.01 38.40
N GLY A 235 28.82 -4.74 38.56
CA GLY A 235 29.62 -3.55 38.25
C GLY A 235 29.47 -3.01 36.83
N TYR A 236 28.51 -3.50 36.04
CA TYR A 236 28.28 -2.95 34.70
C TYR A 236 27.57 -1.59 34.76
N SER A 237 28.02 -0.64 33.93
CA SER A 237 27.35 0.65 33.76
C SER A 237 25.99 0.49 33.06
N ALA A 238 25.07 1.44 33.28
CA ALA A 238 23.74 1.40 32.65
C ALA A 238 23.81 1.29 31.11
N GLY A 239 24.76 1.99 30.48
CA GLY A 239 24.98 1.89 29.04
C GLY A 239 25.45 0.50 28.60
N ALA A 240 26.38 -0.11 29.35
CA ALA A 240 26.84 -1.47 29.04
C ALA A 240 25.72 -2.52 29.19
N ILE A 241 24.88 -2.37 30.22
CA ILE A 241 23.71 -3.25 30.43
C ILE A 241 22.72 -3.12 29.27
N TYR A 242 22.44 -1.89 28.82
CA TYR A 242 21.56 -1.66 27.69
C TYR A 242 22.10 -2.30 26.40
N ILE A 243 23.40 -2.18 26.12
CA ILE A 243 24.03 -2.83 24.96
C ILE A 243 23.92 -4.36 25.05
N ILE A 244 24.11 -4.94 26.24
CA ILE A 244 23.93 -6.38 26.45
C ILE A 244 22.48 -6.78 26.19
N LEU A 245 21.50 -6.03 26.72
CA LEU A 245 20.07 -6.26 26.48
C LEU A 245 19.72 -6.18 24.99
N LEU A 246 20.20 -5.13 24.31
CA LEU A 246 20.02 -4.95 22.87
C LEU A 246 20.53 -6.15 22.09
N ARG A 247 21.79 -6.56 22.33
CA ARG A 247 22.42 -7.63 21.56
C ARG A 247 21.79 -9.01 21.83
N THR A 248 21.42 -9.28 23.07
CA THR A 248 21.00 -10.63 23.47
C THR A 248 19.49 -10.85 23.31
N LYS A 249 18.69 -9.79 23.50
CA LYS A 249 17.23 -9.88 23.56
C LYS A 249 16.53 -9.13 22.42
N ILE A 250 16.92 -7.89 22.12
CA ILE A 250 16.17 -7.07 21.14
C ILE A 250 16.61 -7.37 19.71
N LEU A 251 17.91 -7.56 19.47
CA LEU A 251 18.49 -7.82 18.14
C LEU A 251 17.85 -9.03 17.42
N PRO A 252 17.58 -10.18 18.08
CA PRO A 252 16.84 -11.27 17.45
C PRO A 252 15.47 -10.84 16.88
N TYR A 253 14.71 -10.03 17.61
CA TYR A 253 13.42 -9.51 17.11
C TYR A 253 13.62 -8.61 15.88
N ILE A 254 14.61 -7.70 15.93
CA ILE A 254 14.92 -6.83 14.78
C ILE A 254 15.25 -7.66 13.53
N VAL A 255 16.13 -8.66 13.66
CA VAL A 255 16.53 -9.52 12.54
C VAL A 255 15.34 -10.27 11.95
N ILE A 256 14.48 -10.85 12.80
CA ILE A 256 13.31 -11.60 12.31
C ILE A 256 12.30 -10.64 11.64
N SER A 257 12.09 -9.45 12.18
CA SER A 257 11.23 -8.43 11.57
C SER A 257 11.75 -7.96 10.21
N MET A 258 13.07 -7.85 10.03
CA MET A 258 13.66 -7.57 8.72
C MET A 258 13.40 -8.69 7.71
N ILE A 259 13.55 -9.95 8.12
CA ILE A 259 13.24 -11.12 7.28
C ILE A 259 11.77 -11.08 6.86
N LEU A 260 10.86 -10.74 7.77
CA LEU A 260 9.44 -10.62 7.49
C LEU A 260 9.15 -9.53 6.43
N MET A 261 9.85 -8.39 6.49
CA MET A 261 9.72 -7.35 5.47
C MET A 261 10.24 -7.81 4.11
N ILE A 262 11.36 -8.54 4.06
CA ILE A 262 11.87 -9.13 2.81
C ILE A 262 10.84 -10.08 2.19
N LEU A 263 10.21 -10.93 3.00
CA LEU A 263 9.13 -11.82 2.54
C LEU A 263 7.92 -11.03 2.01
N ALA A 264 7.58 -9.89 2.65
CA ALA A 264 6.53 -9.02 2.15
C ALA A 264 6.87 -8.40 0.79
N PHE A 265 8.12 -7.97 0.57
CA PHE A 265 8.59 -7.49 -0.74
C PHE A 265 8.51 -8.59 -1.81
N ILE A 266 8.98 -9.80 -1.52
CA ILE A 266 8.89 -10.94 -2.45
C ILE A 266 7.43 -11.25 -2.78
N SER A 267 6.53 -11.19 -1.79
CA SER A 267 5.10 -11.40 -2.01
C SER A 267 4.48 -10.34 -2.93
N HIS A 268 4.98 -9.10 -2.91
CA HIS A 268 4.53 -8.05 -3.80
C HIS A 268 4.90 -8.32 -5.25
N ASP A 269 6.10 -8.83 -5.50
CA ASP A 269 6.57 -9.16 -6.84
C ASP A 269 5.76 -10.32 -7.46
N ILE A 270 5.33 -11.29 -6.64
CA ILE A 270 4.51 -12.43 -7.08
C ILE A 270 3.06 -12.03 -7.32
N SER A 271 2.49 -11.18 -6.45
CA SER A 271 1.10 -10.75 -6.52
C SER A 271 1.00 -9.24 -6.32
N PRO A 272 1.30 -8.45 -7.37
CA PRO A 272 1.31 -7.01 -7.26
C PRO A 272 -0.12 -6.48 -7.10
N LEU A 273 -0.34 -5.70 -6.04
CA LEU A 273 -1.52 -4.86 -5.86
C LEU A 273 -1.38 -3.58 -6.67
N TRP A 274 -2.43 -2.75 -6.69
CA TRP A 274 -2.43 -1.50 -7.45
C TRP A 274 -1.30 -0.54 -7.05
N ASP A 275 -1.08 -0.34 -5.75
CA ASP A 275 -0.03 0.54 -5.24
C ASP A 275 0.88 -0.16 -4.21
N ILE A 276 1.96 0.54 -3.84
CA ILE A 276 2.92 0.09 -2.82
C ILE A 276 2.59 0.60 -1.41
N SER A 277 1.42 1.20 -1.20
CA SER A 277 1.09 1.88 0.06
C SER A 277 1.15 0.91 1.25
N TRP A 278 0.66 -0.32 1.10
CA TRP A 278 0.70 -1.32 2.17
C TRP A 278 2.11 -1.70 2.61
N LEU A 279 3.08 -1.78 1.67
CA LEU A 279 4.48 -2.07 1.99
C LEU A 279 5.08 -0.93 2.81
N ILE A 280 4.82 0.32 2.41
CA ILE A 280 5.30 1.51 3.12
C ILE A 280 4.71 1.54 4.54
N TYR A 281 3.40 1.39 4.68
CA TYR A 281 2.76 1.37 6.00
C TYR A 281 3.24 0.21 6.88
N SER A 282 3.44 -0.96 6.29
CA SER A 282 4.01 -2.13 6.98
C SER A 282 5.43 -1.84 7.47
N ALA A 283 6.28 -1.26 6.63
CA ALA A 283 7.64 -0.88 7.00
C ALA A 283 7.64 0.15 8.15
N CYS A 284 6.79 1.18 8.06
CA CYS A 284 6.62 2.17 9.12
C CYS A 284 6.19 1.54 10.44
N LEU A 285 5.23 0.59 10.41
CA LEU A 285 4.77 -0.12 11.61
C LEU A 285 5.87 -0.98 12.23
N VAL A 286 6.62 -1.72 11.41
CA VAL A 286 7.75 -2.55 11.87
C VAL A 286 8.81 -1.68 12.52
N LEU A 287 9.18 -0.56 11.88
CA LEU A 287 10.13 0.40 12.44
C LEU A 287 9.61 1.01 13.75
N PHE A 288 8.33 1.34 13.82
CA PHE A 288 7.69 1.83 15.05
C PHE A 288 7.75 0.79 16.18
N TYR A 289 7.46 -0.48 15.91
CA TYR A 289 7.55 -1.55 16.92
C TYR A 289 8.99 -1.77 17.39
N ILE A 290 9.96 -1.79 16.48
CA ILE A 290 11.38 -1.89 16.83
C ILE A 290 11.79 -0.71 17.72
N PHE A 291 11.41 0.52 17.34
CA PHE A 291 11.67 1.72 18.14
C PHE A 291 11.06 1.62 19.53
N LEU A 292 9.79 1.20 19.64
CA LEU A 292 9.09 1.03 20.90
C LEU A 292 9.79 0.03 21.81
N VAL A 293 10.21 -1.13 21.28
CA VAL A 293 10.94 -2.15 22.03
C VAL A 293 12.29 -1.60 22.54
N MET A 294 13.02 -0.87 21.70
CA MET A 294 14.29 -0.25 22.09
C MET A 294 14.11 0.81 23.19
N MET A 295 13.09 1.65 23.08
CA MET A 295 12.76 2.69 24.07
C MET A 295 12.35 2.08 25.42
N LEU A 296 11.51 1.04 25.40
CA LEU A 296 11.16 0.31 26.62
C LEU A 296 12.38 -0.38 27.22
N GLY A 297 13.23 -1.02 26.41
CA GLY A 297 14.48 -1.63 26.89
C GLY A 297 15.39 -0.62 27.59
N TRP A 298 15.51 0.58 27.04
CA TRP A 298 16.25 1.68 27.66
C TRP A 298 15.63 2.12 28.99
N TYR A 299 14.32 2.38 29.00
CA TYR A 299 13.57 2.78 30.19
C TYR A 299 13.73 1.77 31.32
N PHE A 300 13.57 0.48 31.04
CA PHE A 300 13.74 -0.58 32.02
C PHE A 300 15.17 -0.67 32.53
N THR A 301 16.17 -0.56 31.66
CA THR A 301 17.57 -0.52 32.07
C THR A 301 17.82 0.63 33.04
N PHE A 302 17.33 1.83 32.75
CA PHE A 302 17.46 2.99 33.62
C PHE A 302 16.76 2.81 34.98
N VAL A 303 15.52 2.31 34.99
CA VAL A 303 14.77 2.09 36.23
C VAL A 303 15.48 1.10 37.17
N TYR A 304 16.02 0.01 36.62
CA TYR A 304 16.65 -1.03 37.44
C TYR A 304 18.08 -0.70 37.86
N THR A 305 18.80 0.11 37.08
CA THR A 305 20.18 0.52 37.40
C THR A 305 20.23 1.76 38.29
N VAL A 306 19.52 2.83 37.91
CA VAL A 306 19.60 4.14 38.57
C VAL A 306 18.60 4.26 39.72
N ARG A 307 17.35 3.81 39.52
CA ARG A 307 16.27 4.05 40.50
C ARG A 307 16.14 2.96 41.56
N LYS A 308 16.22 1.68 41.20
CA LYS A 308 16.11 0.55 42.15
C LYS A 308 17.48 0.05 42.64
N GLY A 309 18.49 0.01 41.79
CA GLY A 309 19.87 -0.34 42.17
C GLY A 309 20.57 0.74 42.99
N GLY A 310 20.35 2.02 42.65
CA GLY A 310 20.89 3.18 43.38
C GLY A 310 20.16 3.56 44.67
N GLN A 311 19.08 2.85 45.05
CA GLN A 311 18.38 3.03 46.34
C GLN A 311 18.69 1.90 47.34
N LYS A 312 19.39 0.84 46.90
CA LYS A 312 19.80 -0.27 47.78
C LYS A 312 21.16 -0.02 48.47
N TYR A 313 21.81 1.09 48.11
CA TYR A 313 23.00 1.66 48.74
C TYR A 313 22.75 3.15 48.97
#